data_AF-A0A2S3GZR1-F1
#
_entry.id   AF-A0A2S3GZR1-F1
#
_cell.length_a   1.000
_cell.length_b   1.000
_cell.length_c   1.000
_cell.angle_alpha   90.00
_cell.angle_beta   90.00
_cell.angle_gamma   90.00
#
_symmetry.space_group_name_H-M   'P 1'
#
loop_
_entity.id
_entity.type
_entity.pdbx_description
1 polymer ?
#
loop_
_entity_poly.entity_id
_entity_poly.type
_entity_poly.pdbx_seq_one_letter_code
_entity_poly.pdbx_strand_id
1 'polypeptide(L)'
;MAPPQSLAAAALAATAAAVVFSSLLYRRKCGHLATRVRELEATLAAAVEKAASERRGRVRAQQSLRRALALSEKEPRADEARPAKAAAAPASYPMEPIGTVQSCFSTRNGTPRQPLVVTLARATVAFDPGRVPAAALEGLASYSHCWILYVFHLNTDLDKMWKDPARSKLKAKVRVPRLKGKKMGVLATRSPHRPNPIGLSVAKVEAVDGHAVLLSGVDLVDGTPVLDIKPYLPYSDSVKGAAVPGWLEVDGALAVESIHFSEHFISALPLCWVHAQKQSLYASADEFQDLIKQVLSWDIRSLSQQIRPHQVNMETETNHHYGEEADENQGDGACPGVIYHLHLEGIDVSYRIDQGSNIVVEDATLLPGAGNQNRHGYLTWRDKLGSSGL
;
A
#
# COMPACT_ATOMS: atom_id res chain seq x y z
N MET A 1 -73.49 -41.94 -34.83
CA MET A 1 -73.02 -42.04 -33.44
C MET A 1 -71.70 -42.82 -33.43
N ALA A 2 -70.57 -42.13 -33.26
CA ALA A 2 -69.31 -42.70 -32.76
C ALA A 2 -69.12 -42.14 -31.34
N PRO A 3 -68.72 -42.94 -30.33
CA PRO A 3 -68.91 -42.57 -28.94
C PRO A 3 -67.90 -41.48 -28.48
N PRO A 4 -68.26 -40.66 -27.48
CA PRO A 4 -67.43 -39.55 -26.98
C PRO A 4 -66.14 -39.99 -26.26
N GLN A 5 -65.89 -41.29 -26.13
CA GLN A 5 -64.69 -41.84 -25.49
C GLN A 5 -63.44 -41.76 -26.38
N SER A 6 -63.55 -41.65 -27.72
CA SER A 6 -62.36 -41.66 -28.60
C SER A 6 -61.60 -40.32 -28.61
N LEU A 7 -62.30 -39.19 -28.45
CA LEU A 7 -61.70 -37.85 -28.45
C LEU A 7 -60.91 -37.55 -27.17
N ALA A 8 -61.42 -37.95 -26.01
CA ALA A 8 -60.74 -37.79 -24.73
C ALA A 8 -59.48 -38.66 -24.63
N ALA A 9 -59.54 -39.91 -25.14
CA ALA A 9 -58.39 -40.81 -25.22
C ALA A 9 -57.31 -40.26 -26.17
N ALA A 10 -57.70 -39.66 -27.30
CA ALA A 10 -56.77 -39.03 -28.24
C ALA A 10 -56.05 -37.81 -27.64
N ALA A 11 -56.75 -36.97 -26.86
CA ALA A 11 -56.16 -35.81 -26.20
C ALA A 11 -55.18 -36.19 -25.07
N LEU A 12 -55.51 -37.22 -24.27
CA LEU A 12 -54.60 -37.79 -23.26
C LEU A 12 -53.36 -38.42 -23.91
N ALA A 13 -53.52 -39.11 -25.04
CA ALA A 13 -52.40 -39.66 -25.80
C ALA A 13 -51.49 -38.56 -26.38
N ALA A 14 -52.07 -37.47 -26.90
CA ALA A 14 -51.31 -36.35 -27.45
C ALA A 14 -50.51 -35.58 -26.39
N THR A 15 -51.10 -35.34 -25.21
CA THR A 15 -50.40 -34.70 -24.07
C THR A 15 -49.30 -35.59 -23.50
N ALA A 16 -49.55 -36.89 -23.35
CA ALA A 16 -48.51 -37.85 -22.95
C ALA A 16 -47.36 -37.89 -23.96
N ALA A 17 -47.66 -37.90 -25.27
CA ALA A 17 -46.65 -37.84 -26.33
C ALA A 17 -45.83 -36.54 -26.29
N ALA A 18 -46.47 -35.39 -26.03
CA ALA A 18 -45.78 -34.11 -25.91
C ALA A 18 -44.85 -34.04 -24.69
N VAL A 19 -45.26 -34.59 -23.54
CA VAL A 19 -44.42 -34.68 -22.33
C VAL A 19 -43.22 -35.60 -22.56
N VAL A 20 -43.43 -36.76 -23.20
CA VAL A 20 -42.33 -37.67 -23.56
C VAL A 20 -41.36 -37.01 -24.53
N PHE A 21 -41.87 -36.30 -25.55
CA PHE A 21 -41.03 -35.59 -26.51
C PHE A 21 -40.23 -34.46 -25.85
N SER A 22 -40.85 -33.66 -24.97
CA SER A 22 -40.19 -32.61 -24.19
C SER A 22 -39.10 -33.19 -23.26
N SER A 23 -39.40 -34.29 -22.59
CA SER A 23 -38.44 -35.02 -21.74
C SER A 23 -37.24 -35.55 -22.54
N LEU A 24 -37.47 -36.07 -23.74
CA LEU A 24 -36.41 -36.53 -24.65
C LEU A 24 -35.53 -35.36 -25.15
N LEU A 25 -36.14 -34.23 -25.49
CA LEU A 25 -35.40 -33.01 -25.87
C LEU A 25 -34.58 -32.47 -24.69
N TYR A 26 -35.13 -32.47 -23.48
CA TYR A 26 -34.43 -32.06 -22.27
C TYR A 26 -33.24 -32.99 -21.98
N ARG A 27 -33.43 -34.31 -22.03
CA ARG A 27 -32.34 -35.29 -21.89
C ARG A 27 -31.24 -35.10 -22.94
N ARG A 28 -31.61 -34.83 -24.19
CA ARG A 28 -30.65 -34.52 -25.26
C ARG A 28 -29.86 -33.24 -24.97
N LYS A 29 -30.53 -32.16 -24.53
CA LYS A 29 -29.87 -30.92 -24.12
C LYS A 29 -28.93 -31.14 -22.93
N CYS A 30 -29.36 -31.83 -21.88
CA CYS A 30 -28.51 -32.16 -20.74
C CYS A 30 -27.29 -32.97 -21.16
N GLY A 31 -27.45 -33.97 -22.03
CA GLY A 31 -26.34 -34.74 -22.58
C GLY A 31 -25.34 -33.86 -23.35
N HIS A 32 -25.85 -32.95 -24.19
CA HIS A 32 -25.02 -32.01 -24.94
C HIS A 32 -24.27 -31.02 -24.03
N LEU A 33 -24.93 -30.46 -23.02
CA LEU A 33 -24.27 -29.59 -22.04
C LEU A 33 -23.19 -30.35 -21.26
N ALA A 34 -23.46 -31.59 -20.83
CA ALA A 34 -22.48 -32.42 -20.12
C ALA A 34 -21.25 -32.77 -20.98
N THR A 35 -21.41 -32.91 -22.30
CA THR A 35 -20.26 -33.04 -23.21
C THR A 35 -19.48 -31.73 -23.34
N ARG A 36 -20.18 -30.59 -23.42
CA ARG A 36 -19.56 -29.26 -23.53
C ARG A 36 -18.75 -28.89 -22.29
N VAL A 37 -19.26 -29.21 -21.10
CA VAL A 37 -18.54 -28.98 -19.82
C VAL A 37 -17.25 -29.79 -19.79
N ARG A 38 -17.31 -31.09 -20.13
CA ARG A 38 -16.11 -31.95 -20.19
C ARG A 38 -15.07 -31.44 -21.20
N GLU A 39 -15.51 -30.95 -22.36
CA GLU A 39 -14.63 -30.34 -23.36
C GLU A 39 -13.98 -29.04 -22.84
N LEU A 40 -14.74 -28.19 -22.16
CA LEU A 40 -14.23 -26.96 -21.54
C LEU A 40 -13.25 -27.24 -20.39
N GLU A 41 -13.52 -28.24 -19.56
CA GLU A 41 -12.61 -28.68 -18.50
C GLU A 41 -11.29 -29.20 -19.07
N ALA A 42 -11.35 -30.01 -20.13
CA ALA A 42 -10.16 -30.53 -20.80
C ALA A 42 -9.33 -29.41 -21.45
N THR A 43 -9.98 -28.45 -22.12
CA THR A 43 -9.30 -27.30 -22.71
C THR A 43 -8.69 -26.37 -21.66
N LEU A 44 -9.36 -26.16 -20.52
CA LEU A 44 -8.82 -25.42 -19.38
C LEU A 44 -7.58 -26.11 -18.79
N ALA A 45 -7.64 -27.42 -18.57
CA ALA A 45 -6.51 -28.20 -18.07
C ALA A 45 -5.30 -28.11 -19.03
N ALA A 46 -5.52 -28.26 -20.33
CA ALA A 46 -4.48 -28.11 -21.34
C ALA A 46 -3.88 -26.69 -21.36
N ALA A 47 -4.72 -25.65 -21.23
CA ALA A 47 -4.26 -24.26 -21.16
C ALA A 47 -3.41 -23.98 -19.90
N VAL A 48 -3.80 -24.53 -18.75
CA VAL A 48 -3.05 -24.41 -17.49
C VAL A 48 -1.67 -25.08 -17.61
N GLU A 49 -1.60 -26.28 -18.19
CA GLU A 49 -0.32 -26.99 -18.39
C GLU A 49 0.58 -26.27 -19.41
N LYS A 50 0.01 -25.72 -20.48
CA LYS A 50 0.74 -24.86 -21.42
C LYS A 50 1.32 -23.63 -20.70
N ALA A 51 0.54 -22.93 -19.88
CA ALA A 51 1.03 -21.80 -19.10
C ALA A 51 2.13 -22.21 -18.09
N ALA A 52 2.03 -23.39 -17.47
CA ALA A 52 3.03 -23.91 -16.56
C ALA A 52 4.34 -24.26 -17.28
N SER A 53 4.26 -24.93 -18.44
CA SER A 53 5.43 -25.24 -19.28
C SER A 53 6.13 -23.99 -19.82
N GLU A 54 5.38 -22.98 -20.27
CA GLU A 54 5.95 -21.68 -20.68
C GLU A 54 6.70 -21.00 -19.52
N ARG A 55 6.15 -21.04 -18.30
CA ARG A 55 6.83 -20.51 -17.11
C ARG A 55 8.14 -21.26 -16.84
N ARG A 56 8.14 -22.60 -16.90
CA ARG A 56 9.35 -23.41 -16.73
C ARG A 56 10.40 -23.08 -17.80
N GLY A 57 9.98 -22.91 -19.06
CA GLY A 57 10.84 -22.50 -20.17
C GLY A 57 11.48 -21.13 -19.95
N ARG A 58 10.69 -20.12 -19.57
CA ARG A 58 11.20 -18.76 -19.27
C ARG A 58 12.19 -18.77 -18.11
N VAL A 59 11.93 -19.54 -17.05
CA VAL A 59 12.84 -19.66 -15.90
C VAL A 59 14.17 -20.29 -16.31
N ARG A 60 14.16 -21.36 -17.11
CA ARG A 60 15.38 -21.99 -17.62
C ARG A 60 16.18 -21.04 -18.52
N ALA A 61 15.52 -20.33 -19.44
CA ALA A 61 16.17 -19.36 -20.32
C ALA A 61 16.79 -18.18 -19.53
N GLN A 62 16.10 -17.70 -18.49
CA GLN A 62 16.64 -16.64 -17.63
C GLN A 62 17.84 -17.13 -16.82
N GLN A 63 17.84 -18.40 -16.38
CA GLN A 63 18.98 -19.01 -15.69
C GLN A 63 20.18 -19.23 -16.62
N SER A 64 19.95 -19.68 -17.86
CA SER A 64 21.03 -19.87 -18.84
C SER A 64 21.66 -18.53 -19.23
N LEU A 65 20.87 -17.49 -19.45
CA LEU A 65 21.37 -16.14 -19.73
C LEU A 65 22.24 -15.61 -18.57
N ARG A 66 21.80 -15.79 -17.32
CA ARG A 66 22.60 -15.40 -16.14
C ARG A 66 23.92 -16.14 -16.05
N ARG A 67 23.93 -17.45 -16.34
CA ARG A 67 25.17 -18.24 -16.38
C ARG A 67 26.10 -17.76 -17.50
N ALA A 68 25.56 -17.46 -18.68
CA ALA A 68 26.35 -16.95 -19.80
C ALA A 68 26.97 -15.58 -19.49
N LEU A 69 26.22 -14.66 -18.89
CA LEU A 69 26.74 -13.36 -18.45
C LEU A 69 27.83 -13.51 -17.38
N ALA A 70 27.62 -14.37 -16.38
CA ALA A 70 28.60 -14.61 -15.33
C ALA A 70 29.89 -15.30 -15.84
N LEU A 71 29.81 -16.07 -16.93
CA LEU A 71 30.97 -16.66 -17.61
C LEU A 71 31.70 -15.61 -18.46
N SER A 72 30.95 -14.76 -19.17
CA SER A 72 31.50 -13.64 -19.96
C SER A 72 32.20 -12.58 -19.10
N GLU A 73 31.78 -12.40 -17.84
CA GLU A 73 32.44 -11.48 -16.89
C GLU A 73 33.73 -12.07 -16.29
N LYS A 74 33.97 -13.38 -16.42
CA LYS A 74 35.12 -14.09 -15.82
C LYS A 74 36.25 -14.40 -16.82
N GLU A 75 36.05 -14.22 -18.12
CA GLU A 75 37.14 -14.39 -19.08
C GLU A 75 38.10 -13.18 -19.05
N PRO A 76 39.39 -13.36 -18.70
CA PRO A 76 40.37 -12.30 -18.86
C PRO A 76 40.61 -12.09 -20.36
N ARG A 77 40.28 -10.90 -20.87
CA ARG A 77 40.62 -10.53 -22.25
C ARG A 77 42.14 -10.49 -22.39
N ALA A 78 42.69 -11.50 -23.07
CA ALA A 78 44.07 -11.51 -23.54
C ALA A 78 44.25 -10.42 -24.62
N ASP A 79 45.33 -9.67 -24.47
CA ASP A 79 45.97 -8.73 -25.39
C ASP A 79 45.12 -7.97 -26.42
N GLU A 80 44.96 -6.67 -26.17
CA GLU A 80 45.28 -5.63 -27.16
C GLU A 80 45.40 -4.27 -26.44
N ALA A 81 46.46 -3.52 -26.79
CA ALA A 81 46.89 -2.29 -26.16
C ALA A 81 45.75 -1.27 -25.96
N ARG A 82 45.44 -0.95 -24.70
CA ARG A 82 44.36 -0.02 -24.33
C ARG A 82 44.90 1.42 -24.24
N PRO A 83 44.26 2.42 -24.89
CA PRO A 83 44.48 3.81 -24.54
C PRO A 83 44.01 4.05 -23.10
N ALA A 84 44.56 5.07 -22.45
CA ALA A 84 44.35 5.44 -21.05
C ALA A 84 42.92 5.11 -20.56
N LYS A 85 42.86 4.16 -19.63
CA LYS A 85 41.65 3.61 -19.01
C LYS A 85 40.86 4.77 -18.39
N ALA A 86 39.84 5.28 -19.09
CA ALA A 86 38.84 6.15 -18.50
C ALA A 86 38.41 5.52 -17.17
N ALA A 87 38.53 6.27 -16.06
CA ALA A 87 38.24 5.77 -14.72
C ALA A 87 36.87 5.08 -14.76
N ALA A 88 36.85 3.76 -14.53
CA ALA A 88 35.61 3.00 -14.56
C ALA A 88 34.66 3.62 -13.53
N ALA A 89 33.46 3.99 -13.97
CA ALA A 89 32.45 4.57 -13.10
C ALA A 89 32.24 3.67 -11.86
N PRO A 90 32.03 4.25 -10.68
CA PRO A 90 31.87 3.45 -9.47
C PRO A 90 30.66 2.53 -9.60
N ALA A 91 30.79 1.29 -9.12
CA ALA A 91 29.72 0.29 -9.19
C ALA A 91 28.46 0.67 -8.37
N SER A 92 28.59 1.65 -7.47
CA SER A 92 27.53 2.19 -6.62
C SER A 92 27.80 3.64 -6.26
N TYR A 93 26.74 4.42 -6.05
CA TYR A 93 26.83 5.80 -5.57
C TYR A 93 26.39 5.82 -4.10
N PRO A 94 27.30 6.04 -3.14
CA PRO A 94 26.93 6.12 -1.73
C PRO A 94 26.07 7.36 -1.50
N MET A 95 24.95 7.19 -0.81
CA MET A 95 24.09 8.29 -0.38
C MET A 95 23.91 8.15 1.12
N GLU A 96 24.36 9.17 1.84
CA GLU A 96 24.17 9.28 3.28
C GLU A 96 22.98 10.23 3.55
N PRO A 97 22.10 9.90 4.51
CA PRO A 97 21.02 10.79 4.89
C PRO A 97 21.53 12.18 5.30
N ILE A 98 20.77 13.21 4.95
CA ILE A 98 21.03 14.62 5.31
C ILE A 98 20.13 15.10 6.44
N GLY A 99 19.15 14.29 6.84
CA GLY A 99 18.19 14.60 7.89
C GLY A 99 17.28 13.42 8.20
N THR A 100 16.46 13.59 9.23
CA THR A 100 15.50 12.58 9.69
C THR A 100 14.12 13.20 9.84
N VAL A 101 13.10 12.47 9.42
CA VAL A 101 11.69 12.87 9.55
C VAL A 101 11.20 12.60 10.98
N GLN A 102 10.57 13.62 11.58
CA GLN A 102 9.75 13.54 12.77
C GLN A 102 8.28 13.66 12.33
N SER A 103 7.58 12.54 12.17
CA SER A 103 6.26 12.46 11.56
C SER A 103 5.14 12.28 12.58
N CYS A 104 3.91 12.67 12.21
CA CYS A 104 2.72 12.27 12.93
C CYS A 104 2.45 10.75 12.85
N PHE A 105 2.96 10.05 11.84
CA PHE A 105 2.77 8.60 11.67
C PHE A 105 3.84 7.79 12.40
N SER A 106 3.49 7.14 13.51
CA SER A 106 4.42 6.31 14.27
C SER A 106 4.74 4.97 13.59
N THR A 107 3.87 4.48 12.71
CA THR A 107 4.06 3.21 11.99
C THR A 107 3.66 3.31 10.53
N ARG A 108 4.01 2.28 9.74
CA ARG A 108 3.59 2.16 8.34
C ARG A 108 2.06 2.10 8.18
N ASN A 109 1.36 1.53 9.16
CA ASN A 109 -0.10 1.45 9.13
C ASN A 109 -0.68 2.85 9.38
N GLY A 110 -1.64 3.27 8.57
CA GLY A 110 -2.18 4.64 8.63
C GLY A 110 -1.38 5.70 7.86
N THR A 111 -0.09 5.47 7.55
CA THR A 111 0.65 6.36 6.67
C THR A 111 -0.01 6.34 5.27
N PRO A 112 -0.33 7.50 4.67
CA PRO A 112 -0.97 7.59 3.37
C PRO A 112 -0.20 6.82 2.31
N ARG A 113 -0.93 6.19 1.37
CA ARG A 113 -0.27 5.44 0.28
C ARG A 113 0.38 6.36 -0.75
N GLN A 114 0.00 7.63 -0.78
CA GLN A 114 0.45 8.68 -1.70
C GLN A 114 0.41 10.02 -0.94
N PRO A 115 1.27 10.99 -1.30
CA PRO A 115 1.28 12.30 -0.65
C PRO A 115 0.03 13.12 -0.98
N LEU A 116 -0.23 14.15 -0.17
CA LEU A 116 -1.33 15.11 -0.27
C LEU A 116 -2.75 14.52 -0.15
N VAL A 117 -2.88 13.20 0.04
CA VAL A 117 -4.17 12.53 0.28
C VAL A 117 -4.74 12.91 1.65
N VAL A 118 -3.87 12.99 2.66
CA VAL A 118 -4.20 13.46 4.01
C VAL A 118 -3.51 14.80 4.18
N THR A 119 -4.20 15.88 3.87
CA THR A 119 -3.62 17.24 3.86
C THR A 119 -3.15 17.70 5.23
N LEU A 120 -3.80 17.23 6.30
CA LEU A 120 -3.42 17.55 7.68
C LEU A 120 -2.21 16.77 8.18
N ALA A 121 -1.73 15.74 7.45
CA ALA A 121 -0.58 14.97 7.89
C ALA A 121 0.68 15.83 7.93
N ARG A 122 1.19 16.10 9.14
CA ARG A 122 2.41 16.91 9.36
C ARG A 122 3.64 16.07 9.65
N ALA A 123 4.79 16.60 9.24
CA ALA A 123 6.08 16.13 9.72
C ALA A 123 7.10 17.28 9.74
N THR A 124 8.07 17.19 10.65
CA THR A 124 9.28 18.02 10.61
C THR A 124 10.42 17.22 9.99
N VAL A 125 11.13 17.79 9.01
CA VAL A 125 12.45 17.27 8.62
C VAL A 125 13.50 17.99 9.45
N ALA A 126 14.19 17.27 10.32
CA ALA A 126 15.34 17.77 11.06
C ALA A 126 16.62 17.39 10.32
N PHE A 127 17.32 18.39 9.79
CA PHE A 127 18.57 18.22 9.05
C PHE A 127 19.75 18.07 10.01
N ASP A 128 20.74 17.26 9.61
CA ASP A 128 22.01 17.11 10.33
C ASP A 128 22.88 18.36 10.11
N PRO A 129 23.16 19.17 11.14
CA PRO A 129 23.99 20.38 11.00
C PRO A 129 25.42 20.08 10.54
N GLY A 130 25.93 18.87 10.76
CA GLY A 130 27.25 18.45 10.28
C GLY A 130 27.30 18.20 8.78
N ARG A 131 26.14 18.02 8.12
CA ARG A 131 26.04 17.70 6.69
C ARG A 131 25.36 18.81 5.89
N VAL A 132 24.39 19.50 6.49
CA VAL A 132 23.62 20.58 5.85
C VAL A 132 23.73 21.84 6.71
N PRO A 133 24.50 22.86 6.27
CA PRO A 133 24.48 24.17 6.93
C PRO A 133 23.08 24.80 6.84
N ALA A 134 22.61 25.47 7.89
CA ALA A 134 21.30 26.14 7.89
C ALA A 134 21.08 27.08 6.68
N ALA A 135 22.13 27.77 6.20
CA ALA A 135 22.06 28.64 5.03
C ALA A 135 21.66 27.90 3.74
N ALA A 136 21.83 26.58 3.65
CA ALA A 136 21.38 25.79 2.51
C ALA A 136 19.85 25.71 2.40
N LEU A 137 19.11 26.06 3.45
CA LEU A 137 17.65 26.13 3.47
C LEU A 137 17.13 27.55 3.17
N GLU A 138 18.01 28.54 2.98
CA GLU A 138 17.63 29.90 2.66
C GLU A 138 16.79 29.95 1.36
N GLY A 139 15.71 30.72 1.38
CA GLY A 139 14.77 30.82 0.26
C GLY A 139 13.74 29.70 0.16
N LEU A 140 13.93 28.55 0.83
CA LEU A 140 12.99 27.43 0.76
C LEU A 140 11.57 27.81 1.23
N ALA A 141 11.46 28.67 2.25
CA ALA A 141 10.18 29.16 2.76
C ALA A 141 9.36 29.97 1.73
N SER A 142 9.98 30.43 0.64
CA SER A 142 9.28 31.14 -0.44
C SER A 142 8.53 30.21 -1.38
N TYR A 143 8.78 28.90 -1.32
CA TYR A 143 8.07 27.90 -2.09
C TYR A 143 6.91 27.33 -1.27
N SER A 144 5.74 27.17 -1.88
CA SER A 144 4.61 26.54 -1.21
C SER A 144 4.80 25.03 -1.03
N HIS A 145 5.59 24.38 -1.90
CA HIS A 145 5.79 22.94 -1.90
C HIS A 145 7.23 22.57 -2.21
N CYS A 146 7.64 21.40 -1.74
CA CYS A 146 8.93 20.80 -2.02
C CYS A 146 8.81 19.31 -2.36
N TRP A 147 9.77 18.80 -3.13
CA TRP A 147 10.08 17.38 -3.25
C TRP A 147 10.98 16.93 -2.11
N ILE A 148 10.72 15.73 -1.61
CA ILE A 148 11.53 15.05 -0.59
C ILE A 148 11.95 13.71 -1.18
N LEU A 149 13.27 13.49 -1.25
CA LEU A 149 13.84 12.19 -1.57
C LEU A 149 14.21 11.51 -0.26
N TYR A 150 13.77 10.28 -0.06
CA TYR A 150 13.93 9.59 1.21
C TYR A 150 14.14 8.09 1.03
N VAL A 151 14.55 7.41 2.11
CA VAL A 151 14.73 5.97 2.12
C VAL A 151 13.54 5.28 2.77
N PHE A 152 12.97 4.26 2.13
CA PHE A 152 11.97 3.36 2.73
C PHE A 152 12.59 2.47 3.80
N HIS A 153 13.10 3.05 4.90
CA HIS A 153 13.88 2.39 5.94
C HIS A 153 13.15 1.25 6.68
N LEU A 154 11.81 1.25 6.69
CA LEU A 154 11.00 0.14 7.22
C LEU A 154 10.64 -0.92 6.15
N ASN A 155 11.30 -0.91 5.01
CA ASN A 155 11.17 -1.97 4.01
C ASN A 155 11.88 -3.24 4.52
N THR A 156 11.11 -4.32 4.66
CA THR A 156 11.55 -5.61 5.21
C THR A 156 12.59 -6.34 4.36
N ASP A 157 12.85 -5.89 3.13
CA ASP A 157 13.86 -6.47 2.24
C ASP A 157 15.22 -5.77 2.32
N LEU A 158 15.35 -4.63 3.03
CA LEU A 158 16.59 -3.82 3.06
C LEU A 158 17.80 -4.60 3.55
N ASP A 159 17.68 -5.22 4.72
CA ASP A 159 18.77 -6.01 5.30
C ASP A 159 19.23 -7.13 4.37
N LYS A 160 18.28 -7.79 3.69
CA LYS A 160 18.59 -8.84 2.72
C LYS A 160 19.30 -8.27 1.50
N MET A 161 18.83 -7.14 0.99
CA MET A 161 19.39 -6.48 -0.19
C MET A 161 20.79 -5.91 0.04
N TRP A 162 21.05 -5.33 1.20
CA TRP A 162 22.31 -4.64 1.48
C TRP A 162 23.37 -5.53 2.12
N LYS A 163 22.99 -6.51 2.96
CA LYS A 163 23.96 -7.42 3.60
C LYS A 163 24.37 -8.59 2.71
N ASP A 164 23.50 -9.06 1.81
CA ASP A 164 23.81 -10.15 0.86
C ASP A 164 23.22 -9.89 -0.54
N PRO A 165 23.79 -8.94 -1.31
CA PRO A 165 23.30 -8.59 -2.64
C PRO A 165 23.34 -9.79 -3.62
N ALA A 166 24.26 -10.74 -3.41
CA ALA A 166 24.43 -11.90 -4.28
C ALA A 166 23.30 -12.93 -4.13
N ARG A 167 22.68 -13.02 -2.93
CA ARG A 167 21.53 -13.91 -2.67
C ARG A 167 20.19 -13.18 -2.70
N SER A 168 20.16 -11.86 -2.60
CA SER A 168 18.93 -11.09 -2.65
C SER A 168 18.36 -10.97 -4.06
N LYS A 169 17.39 -11.84 -4.37
CA LYS A 169 16.63 -11.72 -5.62
C LYS A 169 15.46 -10.77 -5.41
N LEU A 170 15.61 -9.53 -5.89
CA LEU A 170 14.50 -8.60 -5.98
C LEU A 170 13.30 -9.24 -6.69
N LYS A 171 12.11 -9.15 -6.09
CA LYS A 171 10.87 -9.60 -6.72
C LYS A 171 10.52 -8.65 -7.87
N ALA A 172 10.57 -9.15 -9.10
CA ALA A 172 10.26 -8.35 -10.29
C ALA A 172 8.81 -7.81 -10.32
N LYS A 173 7.90 -8.44 -9.58
CA LYS A 173 6.48 -8.04 -9.50
C LYS A 173 5.99 -7.94 -8.06
N VAL A 174 5.10 -7.00 -7.82
CA VAL A 174 4.45 -6.72 -6.52
C VAL A 174 2.93 -6.85 -6.64
N ARG A 175 2.25 -7.18 -5.54
CA ARG A 175 0.78 -7.20 -5.50
C ARG A 175 0.28 -5.77 -5.33
N VAL A 176 -0.62 -5.33 -6.20
CA VAL A 176 -1.15 -3.96 -6.18
C VAL A 176 -2.52 -3.95 -5.49
N PRO A 177 -2.70 -3.17 -4.40
CA PRO A 177 -3.96 -3.12 -3.68
C PRO A 177 -5.16 -2.69 -4.51
N ARG A 178 -5.03 -1.59 -5.28
CA ARG A 178 -6.09 -1.10 -6.19
C ARG A 178 -6.51 -2.11 -7.27
N LEU A 179 -5.67 -3.09 -7.54
CA LEU A 179 -5.91 -4.18 -8.49
C LEU A 179 -6.37 -5.48 -7.81
N LYS A 180 -6.94 -5.40 -6.60
CA LYS A 180 -7.38 -6.55 -5.81
C LYS A 180 -6.27 -7.61 -5.67
N GLY A 181 -5.03 -7.17 -5.52
CA GLY A 181 -3.87 -8.04 -5.33
C GLY A 181 -3.28 -8.69 -6.59
N LYS A 182 -3.71 -8.29 -7.81
CA LYS A 182 -3.02 -8.69 -9.05
C LYS A 182 -1.58 -8.18 -9.05
N LYS A 183 -0.69 -8.89 -9.75
CA LYS A 183 0.76 -8.62 -9.76
C LYS A 183 1.14 -7.68 -10.91
N MET A 184 1.84 -6.60 -10.59
CA MET A 184 2.42 -5.66 -11.55
C MET A 184 3.93 -5.58 -11.42
N GLY A 185 4.64 -5.22 -12.50
CA GLY A 185 6.09 -5.01 -12.46
C GLY A 185 6.45 -3.91 -11.47
N VAL A 186 7.49 -4.11 -10.65
CA VAL A 186 7.83 -3.16 -9.58
C VAL A 186 8.06 -1.73 -10.09
N LEU A 187 8.73 -1.59 -11.24
CA LEU A 187 9.02 -0.28 -11.87
C LEU A 187 7.78 0.38 -12.51
N ALA A 188 6.69 -0.37 -12.69
CA ALA A 188 5.39 0.17 -13.09
C ALA A 188 4.51 0.57 -11.88
N THR A 189 5.10 0.60 -10.67
CA THR A 189 4.40 0.92 -9.42
C THR A 189 5.23 1.86 -8.53
N ARG A 190 4.60 2.40 -7.50
CA ARG A 190 5.26 3.16 -6.41
C ARG A 190 5.54 2.30 -5.17
N SER A 191 5.77 0.99 -5.35
CA SER A 191 6.05 0.08 -4.23
C SER A 191 7.39 0.41 -3.53
N PRO A 192 7.46 0.32 -2.19
CA PRO A 192 8.71 0.49 -1.44
C PRO A 192 9.71 -0.66 -1.65
N HIS A 193 9.23 -1.85 -2.02
CA HIS A 193 10.05 -3.02 -2.37
C HIS A 193 10.62 -2.89 -3.79
N ARG A 194 11.72 -2.17 -3.95
CA ARG A 194 12.34 -1.79 -5.25
C ARG A 194 13.88 -1.85 -5.19
N PRO A 195 14.60 -1.90 -6.33
CA PRO A 195 16.06 -2.11 -6.33
C PRO A 195 16.83 -1.04 -5.54
N ASN A 196 16.42 0.22 -5.70
CA ASN A 196 16.85 1.32 -4.85
C ASN A 196 15.61 1.78 -4.08
N PRO A 197 15.55 1.60 -2.74
CA PRO A 197 14.39 1.87 -1.89
C PRO A 197 14.20 3.38 -1.65
N ILE A 198 14.29 4.17 -2.72
CA ILE A 198 14.12 5.61 -2.72
C ILE A 198 12.64 5.94 -2.93
N GLY A 199 12.09 6.70 -1.99
CA GLY A 199 10.80 7.34 -2.07
C GLY A 199 10.91 8.77 -2.59
N LEU A 200 9.80 9.26 -3.15
CA LEU A 200 9.65 10.62 -3.65
C LEU A 200 8.29 11.12 -3.18
N SER A 201 8.29 12.18 -2.38
CA SER A 201 7.06 12.79 -1.84
C SER A 201 7.03 14.28 -2.16
N VAL A 202 5.87 14.78 -2.56
CA VAL A 202 5.61 16.23 -2.59
C VAL A 202 4.89 16.59 -1.31
N ALA A 203 5.36 17.63 -0.63
CA ALA A 203 4.73 18.13 0.59
C ALA A 203 4.61 19.65 0.53
N LYS A 204 3.65 20.20 1.26
CA LYS A 204 3.53 21.64 1.46
C LYS A 204 4.56 22.09 2.49
N VAL A 205 5.27 23.17 2.21
CA VAL A 205 6.19 23.83 3.15
C VAL A 205 5.37 24.77 4.03
N GLU A 206 5.29 24.48 5.33
CA GLU A 206 4.56 25.33 6.28
C GLU A 206 5.48 26.35 6.94
N ALA A 207 6.70 25.95 7.30
CA ALA A 207 7.71 26.83 7.89
C ALA A 207 9.12 26.26 7.74
N VAL A 208 10.12 27.15 7.76
CA VAL A 208 11.55 26.81 7.81
C VAL A 208 12.16 27.55 8.98
N ASP A 209 12.93 26.86 9.83
CA ASP A 209 13.63 27.47 10.95
C ASP A 209 14.93 26.73 11.28
N GLY A 210 16.06 27.44 11.23
CA GLY A 210 17.38 26.86 11.48
C GLY A 210 17.68 25.66 10.57
N HIS A 211 17.81 24.48 11.17
CA HIS A 211 18.06 23.20 10.48
C HIS A 211 16.80 22.33 10.38
N ALA A 212 15.62 22.93 10.42
CA ALA A 212 14.36 22.20 10.40
C ALA A 212 13.37 22.81 9.39
N VAL A 213 12.53 21.94 8.82
CA VAL A 213 11.45 22.32 7.92
C VAL A 213 10.17 21.62 8.36
N LEU A 214 9.12 22.39 8.66
CA LEU A 214 7.80 21.88 8.93
C LEU A 214 7.04 21.71 7.62
N LEU A 215 6.44 20.53 7.45
CA LEU A 215 5.74 20.12 6.24
C LEU A 215 4.34 19.62 6.56
N SER A 216 3.44 19.73 5.60
CA SER A 216 2.10 19.11 5.63
C SER A 216 1.77 18.36 4.33
N GLY A 217 0.74 17.50 4.38
CA GLY A 217 0.37 16.60 3.30
C GLY A 217 1.36 15.46 3.07
N VAL A 218 2.13 15.06 4.09
CA VAL A 218 3.20 14.07 3.95
C VAL A 218 2.68 12.62 3.92
N ASP A 219 3.46 11.72 3.31
CA ASP A 219 3.28 10.26 3.33
C ASP A 219 4.50 9.54 3.95
N LEU A 220 5.10 10.17 4.95
CA LEU A 220 6.37 9.76 5.56
C LEU A 220 6.13 9.19 6.96
N VAL A 221 6.69 8.02 7.25
CA VAL A 221 6.66 7.44 8.60
C VAL A 221 7.77 8.07 9.46
N ASP A 222 7.54 8.15 10.77
CA ASP A 222 8.50 8.67 11.74
C ASP A 222 9.86 7.95 11.63
N GLY A 223 10.96 8.69 11.78
CA GLY A 223 12.32 8.17 11.64
C GLY A 223 12.81 8.02 10.19
N THR A 224 12.00 8.41 9.19
CA THR A 224 12.40 8.30 7.78
C THR A 224 13.69 9.08 7.47
N PRO A 225 14.75 8.44 6.95
CA PRO A 225 15.96 9.14 6.52
C PRO A 225 15.72 9.91 5.22
N VAL A 226 16.07 11.19 5.23
CA VAL A 226 15.98 12.08 4.06
C VAL A 226 17.31 12.11 3.34
N LEU A 227 17.27 11.93 2.01
CA LEU A 227 18.43 12.03 1.12
C LEU A 227 18.56 13.42 0.52
N ASP A 228 17.44 14.09 0.25
CA ASP A 228 17.44 15.39 -0.43
C ASP A 228 16.10 16.13 -0.25
N ILE A 229 16.13 17.45 -0.42
CA ILE A 229 14.94 18.32 -0.52
C ILE A 229 15.12 19.26 -1.70
N LYS A 230 14.07 19.42 -2.53
CA LYS A 230 14.10 20.31 -3.70
C LYS A 230 12.83 21.15 -3.78
N PRO A 231 12.90 22.41 -4.24
CA PRO A 231 11.69 23.17 -4.49
C PRO A 231 10.82 22.49 -5.55
N TYR A 232 9.51 22.50 -5.36
CA TYR A 232 8.56 22.07 -6.39
C TYR A 232 8.36 23.21 -7.38
N LEU A 233 8.54 22.93 -8.68
CA LEU A 233 8.46 23.92 -9.74
C LEU A 233 7.30 23.57 -10.68
N PRO A 234 6.11 24.21 -10.56
CA PRO A 234 4.93 23.83 -11.34
C PRO A 234 5.15 23.79 -12.86
N TYR A 235 5.97 24.70 -13.40
CA TYR A 235 6.24 24.76 -14.83
C TYR A 235 7.06 23.55 -15.36
N SER A 236 7.79 22.87 -14.48
CA SER A 236 8.68 21.74 -14.83
C SER A 236 8.11 20.41 -14.32
N ASP A 237 7.58 20.39 -13.10
CA ASP A 237 7.16 19.19 -12.40
C ASP A 237 5.69 18.82 -12.68
N SER A 238 4.88 19.77 -13.20
CA SER A 238 3.49 19.54 -13.57
C SER A 238 3.36 19.29 -15.07
N VAL A 239 3.12 18.02 -15.44
CA VAL A 239 2.86 17.64 -16.83
C VAL A 239 1.35 17.65 -17.08
N LYS A 240 0.85 18.73 -17.71
CA LYS A 240 -0.56 18.84 -18.11
C LYS A 240 -0.92 17.72 -19.11
N GLY A 241 -2.02 17.01 -18.85
CA GLY A 241 -2.49 15.93 -19.71
C GLY A 241 -1.77 14.59 -19.51
N ALA A 242 -0.97 14.42 -18.45
CA ALA A 242 -0.42 13.12 -18.10
C ALA A 242 -1.53 12.07 -17.90
N ALA A 243 -1.35 10.89 -18.50
CA ALA A 243 -2.30 9.78 -18.43
C ALA A 243 -1.80 8.66 -17.52
N VAL A 244 -2.73 7.89 -16.96
CA VAL A 244 -2.45 6.70 -16.16
C VAL A 244 -3.11 5.47 -16.79
N PRO A 245 -2.62 4.25 -16.54
CA PRO A 245 -3.35 3.04 -16.92
C PRO A 245 -4.74 2.99 -16.27
N GLY A 246 -5.76 2.54 -17.01
CA GLY A 246 -7.16 2.51 -16.54
C GLY A 246 -7.42 1.75 -15.23
N TRP A 247 -6.52 0.87 -14.81
CA TRP A 247 -6.63 0.22 -13.49
C TRP A 247 -6.28 1.12 -12.30
N LEU A 248 -5.68 2.29 -12.54
CA LEU A 248 -5.47 3.34 -11.53
C LEU A 248 -6.62 4.35 -11.48
N GLU A 249 -7.47 4.40 -12.50
CA GLU A 249 -8.63 5.29 -12.63
C GLU A 249 -9.83 4.85 -11.78
N VAL A 250 -9.68 3.80 -10.96
CA VAL A 250 -10.76 3.31 -10.09
C VAL A 250 -10.93 4.29 -8.93
N ASP A 251 -11.87 5.23 -9.11
CA ASP A 251 -12.28 6.18 -8.08
C ASP A 251 -12.75 5.46 -6.81
N GLY A 252 -12.34 6.00 -5.65
CA GLY A 252 -12.93 5.64 -4.36
C GLY A 252 -12.69 4.21 -3.86
N ALA A 253 -11.84 3.38 -4.50
CA ALA A 253 -11.69 1.97 -4.13
C ALA A 253 -11.24 1.71 -2.67
N LEU A 254 -10.77 2.74 -1.96
CA LEU A 254 -10.41 2.70 -0.54
C LEU A 254 -11.10 3.81 0.25
N ALA A 255 -12.00 4.59 -0.34
CA ALA A 255 -12.72 5.63 0.39
C ALA A 255 -13.68 4.97 1.38
N VAL A 256 -13.75 5.53 2.58
CA VAL A 256 -14.66 5.13 3.66
C VAL A 256 -15.94 5.96 3.52
N GLU A 257 -17.10 5.35 3.78
CA GLU A 257 -18.41 5.99 3.59
C GLU A 257 -18.68 7.04 4.67
N SER A 258 -18.43 6.68 5.93
CA SER A 258 -18.65 7.57 7.07
C SER A 258 -17.69 7.27 8.22
N ILE A 259 -17.46 8.27 9.07
CA ILE A 259 -16.63 8.15 10.27
C ILE A 259 -17.40 8.78 11.42
N HIS A 260 -17.57 8.00 12.48
CA HIS A 260 -18.21 8.41 13.72
C HIS A 260 -17.24 8.25 14.88
N PHE A 261 -17.20 9.24 15.76
CA PHE A 261 -16.44 9.19 17.01
C PHE A 261 -17.39 8.82 18.14
N SER A 262 -17.04 7.80 18.92
CA SER A 262 -17.83 7.40 20.09
C SER A 262 -17.75 8.47 21.20
N GLU A 263 -18.75 8.53 22.07
CA GLU A 263 -18.70 9.39 23.26
C GLU A 263 -17.48 9.06 24.16
N HIS A 264 -17.09 7.79 24.17
CA HIS A 264 -15.92 7.32 24.89
C HIS A 264 -14.63 7.93 24.33
N PHE A 265 -14.43 7.87 23.00
CA PHE A 265 -13.30 8.49 22.33
C PHE A 265 -13.23 10.00 22.57
N ILE A 266 -14.36 10.69 22.44
CA ILE A 266 -14.44 12.15 22.66
C ILE A 266 -14.03 12.51 24.10
N SER A 267 -14.31 11.63 25.07
CA SER A 267 -13.90 11.81 26.46
C SER A 267 -12.44 11.40 26.72
N ALA A 268 -11.93 10.39 26.02
CA ALA A 268 -10.59 9.83 26.21
C ALA A 268 -9.48 10.66 25.55
N LEU A 269 -9.72 11.22 24.35
CA LEU A 269 -8.71 11.97 23.60
C LEU A 269 -8.16 13.18 24.38
N PRO A 270 -8.97 14.05 25.03
CA PRO A 270 -8.46 15.15 25.82
C PRO A 270 -7.54 14.70 26.98
N LEU A 271 -7.82 13.56 27.61
CA LEU A 271 -6.99 13.01 28.68
C LEU A 271 -5.62 12.58 28.14
N CYS A 272 -5.58 11.91 26.99
CA CYS A 272 -4.33 11.58 26.31
C CYS A 272 -3.58 12.85 25.85
N TRP A 273 -4.32 13.84 25.35
CA TRP A 273 -3.77 15.09 24.81
C TRP A 273 -2.94 15.87 25.83
N VAL A 274 -3.35 15.87 27.11
CA VAL A 274 -2.58 16.53 28.19
C VAL A 274 -1.12 16.10 28.20
N HIS A 275 -0.85 14.83 27.87
CA HIS A 275 0.49 14.26 27.83
C HIS A 275 1.18 14.44 26.47
N ALA A 276 0.43 14.35 25.36
CA ALA A 276 0.98 14.42 24.01
C ALA A 276 1.27 15.85 23.50
N GLN A 277 0.49 16.85 23.95
CA GLN A 277 0.49 18.22 23.41
C GLN A 277 1.86 18.90 23.34
N LYS A 278 2.80 18.57 24.24
CA LYS A 278 4.14 19.19 24.26
C LYS A 278 4.99 18.80 23.07
N GLN A 279 4.78 17.61 22.53
CA GLN A 279 5.56 17.03 21.44
C GLN A 279 4.77 16.94 20.13
N SER A 280 3.46 17.16 20.19
CA SER A 280 2.57 17.08 19.04
C SER A 280 2.85 18.16 18.01
N LEU A 281 2.66 17.86 16.72
CA LEU A 281 2.70 18.83 15.62
C LEU A 281 1.40 19.65 15.47
N TYR A 282 0.41 19.42 16.34
CA TYR A 282 -0.92 20.03 16.28
C TYR A 282 -1.16 20.92 17.50
N ALA A 283 -1.97 21.95 17.32
CA ALA A 283 -2.24 22.99 18.30
C ALA A 283 -3.24 22.54 19.39
N SER A 284 -4.15 21.63 19.04
CA SER A 284 -5.22 21.19 19.93
C SER A 284 -5.65 19.74 19.65
N ALA A 285 -6.36 19.15 20.62
CA ALA A 285 -6.98 17.84 20.48
C ALA A 285 -7.99 17.82 19.31
N ASP A 286 -8.70 18.92 19.07
CA ASP A 286 -9.67 19.03 17.97
C ASP A 286 -8.96 18.96 16.61
N GLU A 287 -7.84 19.67 16.44
CA GLU A 287 -7.04 19.60 15.21
C GLU A 287 -6.47 18.19 14.99
N PHE A 288 -6.07 17.52 16.08
CA PHE A 288 -5.63 16.13 16.03
C PHE A 288 -6.76 15.16 15.70
N GLN A 289 -7.97 15.40 16.19
CA GLN A 289 -9.17 14.65 15.81
C GLN A 289 -9.49 14.81 14.32
N ASP A 290 -9.32 16.01 13.76
CA ASP A 290 -9.47 16.25 12.32
C ASP A 290 -8.42 15.49 11.48
N LEU A 291 -7.18 15.38 11.97
CA LEU A 291 -6.18 14.49 11.37
C LEU A 291 -6.67 13.04 11.36
N ILE A 292 -7.12 12.52 12.51
CA ILE A 292 -7.63 11.13 12.61
C ILE A 292 -8.75 10.91 11.60
N LYS A 293 -9.67 11.87 11.49
CA LYS A 293 -10.78 11.84 10.52
C LYS A 293 -10.27 11.77 9.08
N GLN A 294 -9.28 12.59 8.69
CA GLN A 294 -8.73 12.55 7.34
C GLN A 294 -7.93 11.27 7.05
N VAL A 295 -7.21 10.72 8.04
CA VAL A 295 -6.50 9.45 7.87
C VAL A 295 -7.48 8.30 7.67
N LEU A 296 -8.54 8.25 8.49
CA LEU A 296 -9.55 7.20 8.45
C LEU A 296 -10.63 7.43 7.38
N SER A 297 -10.58 8.51 6.59
CA SER A 297 -11.43 8.63 5.38
C SER A 297 -11.01 7.66 4.29
N TRP A 298 -9.92 6.92 4.53
CA TRP A 298 -9.40 5.87 3.68
C TRP A 298 -9.29 4.57 4.48
N ASP A 299 -9.60 3.44 3.86
CA ASP A 299 -9.40 2.13 4.48
C ASP A 299 -7.89 1.82 4.53
N ILE A 300 -7.32 2.04 5.72
CA ILE A 300 -5.89 1.86 6.00
C ILE A 300 -5.50 0.39 6.19
N ARG A 301 -6.46 -0.54 6.26
CA ARG A 301 -6.19 -1.96 6.46
C ARG A 301 -5.31 -2.52 5.34
N SER A 302 -4.50 -3.52 5.70
CA SER A 302 -3.79 -4.32 4.70
C SER A 302 -4.77 -5.13 3.84
N LEU A 303 -4.36 -5.50 2.63
CA LEU A 303 -5.16 -6.39 1.77
C LEU A 303 -5.52 -7.70 2.48
N SER A 304 -4.64 -8.22 3.35
CA SER A 304 -4.94 -9.46 4.09
C SER A 304 -6.06 -9.24 5.09
N GLN A 305 -6.03 -8.14 5.83
CA GLN A 305 -7.08 -7.76 6.80
C GLN A 305 -8.41 -7.47 6.11
N GLN A 306 -8.40 -6.92 4.89
CA GLN A 306 -9.60 -6.70 4.09
C GLN A 306 -10.22 -8.03 3.60
N ILE A 307 -9.40 -9.00 3.20
CA ILE A 307 -9.87 -10.28 2.66
C ILE A 307 -10.27 -11.26 3.77
N ARG A 308 -9.61 -11.20 4.94
CA ARG A 308 -9.86 -12.09 6.09
C ARG A 308 -9.96 -11.29 7.39
N PRO A 309 -11.14 -10.75 7.73
CA PRO A 309 -11.32 -9.97 8.96
C PRO A 309 -11.09 -10.81 10.23
N HIS A 310 -11.39 -12.11 10.21
CA HIS A 310 -11.48 -12.98 11.40
C HIS A 310 -10.21 -13.77 11.77
N GLN A 311 -9.05 -13.46 11.18
CA GLN A 311 -7.77 -14.12 11.52
C GLN A 311 -6.69 -13.08 11.79
N VAL A 312 -6.71 -12.47 12.98
CA VAL A 312 -5.59 -11.68 13.49
C VAL A 312 -5.03 -12.41 14.71
N ASN A 313 -4.11 -13.35 14.48
CA ASN A 313 -3.24 -13.82 15.55
C ASN A 313 -2.13 -12.77 15.73
N MET A 314 -2.07 -12.18 16.92
CA MET A 314 -0.90 -11.43 17.38
C MET A 314 0.24 -12.41 17.69
N GLU A 315 0.93 -12.91 16.66
CA GLU A 315 2.26 -13.49 16.83
C GLU A 315 3.16 -13.07 15.67
N THR A 316 4.25 -12.39 16.03
CA THR A 316 5.49 -12.14 15.30
C THR A 316 5.54 -12.60 13.83
N GLU A 317 5.80 -11.64 12.92
CA GLU A 317 6.09 -11.89 11.50
C GLU A 317 7.38 -12.73 11.32
N THR A 318 7.30 -14.02 11.58
CA THR A 318 8.28 -15.02 11.14
C THR A 318 7.55 -16.13 10.41
N ASN A 319 7.80 -16.20 9.10
CA ASN A 319 7.60 -17.34 8.20
C ASN A 319 6.28 -18.13 8.32
N HIS A 320 5.43 -18.04 7.29
CA HIS A 320 4.60 -19.21 6.92
C HIS A 320 4.66 -19.57 5.43
N HIS A 321 5.11 -20.82 5.28
CA HIS A 321 5.02 -21.72 4.14
C HIS A 321 3.55 -22.15 3.93
N TYR A 322 3.17 -22.48 2.70
CA TYR A 322 1.83 -22.93 2.33
C TYR A 322 1.53 -24.35 2.84
N GLY A 323 0.31 -24.58 3.35
CA GLY A 323 -0.21 -25.94 3.58
C GLY A 323 -1.60 -25.99 4.23
N GLU A 324 -2.59 -26.34 3.40
CA GLU A 324 -3.76 -27.22 3.65
C GLU A 324 -4.94 -26.84 4.57
N GLU A 325 -6.04 -27.49 4.20
CA GLU A 325 -7.46 -27.23 4.41
C GLU A 325 -7.95 -27.63 5.81
N ALA A 326 -8.97 -26.93 6.32
CA ALA A 326 -9.94 -27.51 7.22
C ALA A 326 -11.28 -26.78 7.14
N ASP A 327 -12.31 -27.62 7.16
CA ASP A 327 -13.75 -27.45 7.21
C ASP A 327 -14.24 -26.49 8.31
N GLU A 328 -15.42 -25.88 8.15
CA GLU A 328 -16.39 -25.64 9.24
C GLU A 328 -17.64 -24.88 8.78
N ASN A 329 -18.73 -25.64 8.71
CA ASN A 329 -19.99 -25.52 9.46
C ASN A 329 -20.49 -24.15 9.98
N GLN A 330 -21.80 -23.98 9.84
CA GLN A 330 -22.61 -22.80 10.16
C GLN A 330 -22.68 -22.46 11.65
N GLY A 331 -22.75 -21.16 11.94
CA GLY A 331 -23.22 -20.59 13.21
C GLY A 331 -23.65 -19.14 13.03
N ASP A 332 -24.96 -18.92 12.95
CA ASP A 332 -25.60 -17.61 12.98
C ASP A 332 -25.50 -17.02 14.40
N GLY A 333 -24.78 -15.89 14.52
CA GLY A 333 -24.53 -15.19 15.77
C GLY A 333 -23.76 -13.91 15.47
N ALA A 334 -24.35 -12.76 15.84
CA ALA A 334 -23.75 -11.44 15.64
C ALA A 334 -22.29 -11.40 16.16
N CYS A 335 -21.33 -11.37 15.23
CA CYS A 335 -19.91 -11.39 15.55
C CYS A 335 -19.48 -10.04 16.14
N PRO A 336 -18.79 -10.00 17.31
CA PRO A 336 -18.17 -8.77 17.78
C PRO A 336 -17.09 -8.36 16.78
N GLY A 337 -17.23 -7.17 16.19
CA GLY A 337 -16.35 -6.69 15.13
C GLY A 337 -14.89 -6.58 15.59
N VAL A 338 -13.95 -6.89 14.68
CA VAL A 338 -12.50 -6.80 14.91
C VAL A 338 -12.10 -5.34 15.16
N ILE A 339 -11.32 -5.11 16.22
CA ILE A 339 -10.76 -3.80 16.55
C ILE A 339 -9.43 -3.63 15.81
N TYR A 340 -9.28 -2.51 15.13
CA TYR A 340 -8.08 -2.10 14.43
C TYR A 340 -7.45 -0.90 15.13
N HIS A 341 -6.14 -0.73 14.93
CA HIS A 341 -5.33 0.26 15.64
C HIS A 341 -4.63 1.20 14.67
N LEU A 342 -4.72 2.51 14.95
CA LEU A 342 -4.04 3.59 14.24
C LEU A 342 -3.15 4.34 15.22
N HIS A 343 -1.84 4.30 14.99
CA HIS A 343 -0.87 4.93 15.89
C HIS A 343 -0.40 6.27 15.33
N LEU A 344 -0.71 7.35 16.03
CA LEU A 344 -0.34 8.73 15.67
C LEU A 344 0.28 9.44 16.86
N GLU A 345 1.50 9.98 16.71
CA GLU A 345 2.22 10.75 17.75
C GLU A 345 2.23 10.09 19.15
N GLY A 346 2.28 8.75 19.22
CA GLY A 346 2.27 8.01 20.48
C GLY A 346 0.88 7.82 21.10
N ILE A 347 -0.20 8.18 20.41
CA ILE A 347 -1.58 7.84 20.74
C ILE A 347 -2.00 6.65 19.87
N ASP A 348 -2.51 5.59 20.49
CA ASP A 348 -3.21 4.50 19.84
C ASP A 348 -4.70 4.81 19.74
N VAL A 349 -5.20 4.87 18.51
CA VAL A 349 -6.60 5.11 18.17
C VAL A 349 -7.22 3.79 17.74
N SER A 350 -8.11 3.26 18.58
CA SER A 350 -8.84 2.02 18.31
C SER A 350 -10.10 2.32 17.51
N TYR A 351 -10.35 1.56 16.45
CA TYR A 351 -11.53 1.75 15.60
C TYR A 351 -12.06 0.42 15.05
N ARG A 352 -13.34 0.40 14.71
CA ARG A 352 -14.01 -0.70 13.99
C ARG A 352 -14.49 -0.22 12.64
N ILE A 353 -14.55 -1.14 11.67
CA ILE A 353 -15.08 -0.88 10.34
C ILE A 353 -16.09 -1.98 9.98
N ASP A 354 -17.26 -1.58 9.51
CA ASP A 354 -18.32 -2.50 9.11
C ASP A 354 -18.24 -2.92 7.64
N GLN A 355 -19.21 -3.72 7.17
CA GLN A 355 -19.28 -4.17 5.77
C GLN A 355 -19.63 -3.03 4.79
N GLY A 356 -20.26 -1.96 5.27
CA GLY A 356 -20.59 -0.75 4.52
C GLY A 356 -19.43 0.24 4.41
N SER A 357 -18.25 -0.11 4.94
CA SER A 357 -17.12 0.82 5.07
C SER A 357 -17.46 2.05 5.91
N ASN A 358 -18.27 1.89 6.96
CA ASN A 358 -18.45 2.89 8.01
C ASN A 358 -17.46 2.60 9.13
N ILE A 359 -16.79 3.65 9.62
CA ILE A 359 -15.84 3.55 10.72
C ILE A 359 -16.45 4.13 11.99
N VAL A 360 -16.30 3.40 13.09
CA VAL A 360 -16.53 3.90 14.45
C VAL A 360 -15.19 3.94 15.18
N VAL A 361 -14.76 5.12 15.55
CA VAL A 361 -13.57 5.34 16.38
C VAL A 361 -13.99 5.22 17.84
N GLU A 362 -13.39 4.28 18.55
CA GLU A 362 -13.91 3.79 19.83
C GLU A 362 -13.19 4.37 21.03
N ASP A 363 -11.86 4.45 20.97
CA ASP A 363 -11.02 4.82 22.11
C ASP A 363 -9.69 5.43 21.65
N ALA A 364 -9.05 6.18 22.54
CA ALA A 364 -7.72 6.74 22.40
C ALA A 364 -6.90 6.45 23.66
N THR A 365 -5.74 5.83 23.51
CA THR A 365 -4.85 5.51 24.63
C THR A 365 -3.40 5.92 24.36
N LEU A 366 -2.64 6.22 25.43
CA LEU A 366 -1.22 6.57 25.29
C LEU A 366 -0.35 5.31 25.18
N LEU A 367 0.50 5.28 24.16
CA LEU A 367 1.46 4.19 23.97
C LEU A 367 2.67 4.36 24.93
N PRO A 368 3.14 3.27 25.55
CA PRO A 368 4.33 3.29 26.39
C PRO A 368 5.58 3.71 25.59
N GLY A 369 6.37 4.64 26.12
CA GLY A 369 7.66 5.03 25.52
C GLY A 369 7.64 6.27 24.61
N ALA A 370 6.52 6.98 24.50
CA ALA A 370 6.44 8.22 23.72
C ALA A 370 7.31 9.38 24.26
N GLY A 371 7.75 9.32 25.52
CA GLY A 371 8.42 10.44 26.19
C GLY A 371 9.92 10.30 26.30
N ASN A 372 10.71 10.49 25.22
CA ASN A 372 12.10 11.00 25.33
C ASN A 372 12.83 11.30 24.02
N GLN A 373 12.16 11.84 23.00
CA GLN A 373 12.85 12.30 21.79
C GLN A 373 12.77 13.82 21.68
N ASN A 374 13.89 14.45 21.31
CA ASN A 374 13.98 15.89 21.08
C ASN A 374 13.22 16.20 19.77
N ARG A 375 11.90 16.35 19.88
CA ARG A 375 10.96 16.54 18.76
C ARG A 375 10.58 18.02 18.65
N HIS A 376 10.50 18.51 17.41
CA HIS A 376 9.99 19.85 17.12
C HIS A 376 8.46 19.81 17.12
N GLY A 377 7.85 19.96 18.31
CA GLY A 377 6.40 20.07 18.45
C GLY A 377 5.86 21.42 17.96
N TYR A 378 4.54 21.58 17.95
CA TYR A 378 3.79 22.78 17.54
C TYR A 378 4.30 24.04 18.23
N LEU A 379 4.65 23.97 19.53
CA LEU A 379 5.20 25.11 20.28
C LEU A 379 6.47 25.68 19.66
N THR A 380 7.27 24.85 18.97
CA THR A 380 8.48 25.28 18.24
C THR A 380 8.13 26.12 17.01
N TRP A 381 6.97 25.83 16.40
CA TRP A 381 6.57 26.36 15.11
C TRP A 381 5.52 27.46 15.20
N ARG A 382 4.83 27.60 16.34
CA ARG A 382 3.68 28.48 16.52
C ARG A 382 3.93 29.90 16.01
N ASP A 383 5.09 30.47 16.35
CA ASP A 383 5.41 31.85 16.00
C ASP A 383 5.72 31.99 14.49
N LYS A 384 6.17 30.92 13.83
CA LYS A 384 6.46 30.87 12.39
C LYS A 384 5.20 30.61 11.56
N LEU A 385 4.27 29.80 12.05
CA LEU A 385 3.02 29.44 11.38
C LEU A 385 2.08 30.65 11.20
N GLY A 386 2.14 31.65 12.09
CA GLY A 386 1.35 32.88 12.02
C GLY A 386 1.98 34.02 11.22
N SER A 387 3.24 33.88 10.79
CA SER A 387 4.02 34.95 10.15
C SER A 387 3.95 34.94 8.61
N SER A 388 3.27 33.95 8.01
CA SER A 388 3.21 33.73 6.56
C SER A 388 2.07 34.45 5.84
N GLY A 389 1.46 35.44 6.50
CA GLY A 389 0.38 36.26 5.96
C GLY A 389 0.57 37.75 6.23
N LEU A 390 1.60 38.36 5.63
CA LEU A 390 1.68 39.81 5.36
C LEU A 390 2.46 40.06 4.07
#